data_AF-A0A2P4Y997-F1
#
_entry.id   AF-A0A2P4Y997-F1
#
_cell.length_a   1.000
_cell.length_b   1.000
_cell.length_c   1.000
_cell.angle_alpha   90.00
_cell.angle_beta   90.00
_cell.angle_gamma   90.00
#
_symmetry.space_group_name_H-M   'P 1'
#
loop_
_entity.id
_entity.type
_entity.pdbx_description
1 polymer ?
#
loop_
_entity_poly.entity_id
_entity_poly.type
_entity_poly.pdbx_seq_one_letter_code
_entity_poly.pdbx_strand_id
1 'polypeptide(L)'
;MQALEKTFRRSYRLGRCISFDEGMVQTERHSIQSSVEVHCGKKNEGKEQNVGPKAVVRNITKVLRGQPYKRLIITDNYYSTIQLSIKLFNMGLYHVATVRKARLG
;
A
#
# COMPACT_ATOMS: atom_id res chain seq x y z
N MET A 1 -6.14 2.53 14.05
CA MET A 1 -6.30 2.39 12.58
C MET A 1 -7.39 3.35 12.08
N GLN A 2 -7.05 4.55 11.57
CA GLN A 2 -8.06 5.50 11.04
C GLN A 2 -7.69 6.16 9.70
N ALA A 3 -6.46 6.00 9.19
CA ALA A 3 -5.97 6.77 8.04
C ALA A 3 -6.70 6.47 6.72
N LEU A 4 -6.92 5.20 6.37
CA LEU A 4 -7.53 4.83 5.07
C LEU A 4 -9.03 5.08 4.94
N GLU A 5 -9.79 5.15 6.03
CA GLU A 5 -11.24 5.38 5.93
C GLU A 5 -11.58 6.82 5.58
N LYS A 6 -10.73 7.77 5.98
CA LYS A 6 -10.84 9.17 5.57
C LYS A 6 -10.31 9.43 4.16
N THR A 7 -9.54 8.49 3.61
CA THR A 7 -8.74 8.67 2.39
C THR A 7 -9.59 8.70 1.12
N PHE A 8 -10.63 7.86 1.05
CA PHE A 8 -11.52 7.79 -0.10
C PHE A 8 -12.96 7.96 0.36
N ARG A 9 -13.70 8.90 -0.25
CA ARG A 9 -15.14 9.03 -0.01
C ARG A 9 -15.80 7.67 -0.28
N ARG A 10 -16.79 7.28 0.53
CA ARG A 10 -17.50 5.99 0.44
C ARG A 10 -18.07 5.68 -0.96
N SER A 11 -18.24 6.70 -1.81
CA SER A 11 -18.74 6.60 -3.19
C SER A 11 -17.65 6.78 -4.26
N TYR A 12 -16.39 6.96 -3.88
CA TYR A 12 -15.30 7.15 -4.84
C TYR A 12 -14.92 5.82 -5.49
N ARG A 13 -15.10 5.75 -6.81
CA ARG A 13 -14.67 4.61 -7.61
C ARG A 13 -13.22 4.81 -8.02
N LEU A 14 -12.35 3.92 -7.56
CA LEU A 14 -10.94 3.96 -7.96
C LEU A 14 -10.81 3.77 -9.47
N GLY A 15 -9.74 4.33 -10.04
CA GLY A 15 -9.35 4.14 -11.44
C GLY A 15 -8.66 2.80 -11.70
N ARG A 16 -8.45 2.45 -12.97
CA ARG A 16 -7.88 1.16 -13.38
C ARG A 16 -6.47 0.87 -12.82
N CYS A 17 -5.74 1.91 -12.42
CA CYS A 17 -4.38 1.82 -11.88
C CYS A 17 -4.33 2.41 -10.47
N ILE A 18 -3.57 1.76 -9.58
CA ILE A 18 -3.29 2.21 -8.22
C ILE A 18 -1.78 2.11 -7.99
N SER A 19 -1.15 3.22 -7.64
CA SER A 19 0.28 3.28 -7.32
C SER A 19 0.51 3.40 -5.81
N PHE A 20 1.53 2.69 -5.32
CA PHE A 20 2.04 2.85 -3.96
C PHE A 20 3.45 3.44 -4.03
N ASP A 21 3.63 4.54 -3.30
CA ASP A 21 4.90 5.23 -3.13
C ASP A 21 4.93 5.90 -1.75
N GLU A 22 6.11 6.31 -1.32
CA GLU A 22 6.33 6.98 -0.05
C GLU A 22 6.51 8.49 -0.24
N GLY A 23 5.81 9.28 0.58
CA GLY A 23 6.02 10.73 0.66
C GLY A 23 6.48 11.10 2.07
N MET A 24 7.45 12.01 2.17
CA MET A 24 7.86 12.60 3.45
C MET A 24 7.03 13.86 3.72
N VAL A 25 6.37 13.91 4.87
CA VAL A 25 5.64 15.09 5.34
C VAL A 25 6.40 15.68 6.52
N GLN A 26 6.97 16.87 6.35
CA GLN A 26 7.58 17.62 7.44
C GLN A 26 6.48 18.09 8.41
N THR A 27 6.61 17.74 9.68
CA THR A 27 5.64 18.10 10.72
C THR A 27 6.28 19.10 11.67
N GLU A 28 5.96 20.39 11.53
CA GLU A 28 6.37 21.39 12.53
C GLU A 28 5.23 21.90 13.42
N ARG A 29 3.95 21.82 13.02
CA ARG A 29 2.78 22.14 13.88
C ARG A 29 1.39 21.96 13.22
N HIS A 30 1.28 21.28 12.08
CA HIS A 30 0.01 21.18 11.35
C HIS A 30 -0.55 19.76 11.38
N SER A 31 -1.87 19.66 11.64
CA SER A 31 -2.62 18.42 11.51
C SER A 31 -2.60 17.97 10.05
N ILE A 32 -2.03 16.79 9.80
CA ILE A 32 -2.03 16.17 8.48
C ILE A 32 -3.49 15.82 8.13
N GLN A 33 -4.09 16.58 7.23
CA GLN A 33 -5.40 16.31 6.66
C GLN A 33 -5.22 15.75 5.24
N SER A 34 -4.53 14.61 5.13
CA SER A 34 -4.35 13.92 3.85
C SER A 34 -4.83 12.48 3.91
N SER A 35 -5.27 12.02 2.74
CA SER A 35 -5.64 10.65 2.40
C SER A 35 -4.41 9.74 2.34
N VAL A 36 -3.64 9.64 3.42
CA VAL A 36 -2.34 8.95 3.41
C VAL A 36 -2.22 8.04 4.63
N GLU A 37 -1.74 6.81 4.43
CA GLU A 37 -1.31 5.97 5.54
C GLU A 37 0.04 6.48 6.07
N VAL A 38 0.07 6.91 7.33
CA VAL A 38 1.29 7.43 7.96
C VAL A 38 2.07 6.30 8.60
N HIS A 39 3.31 6.12 8.16
CA HIS A 39 4.28 5.25 8.81
C HIS A 39 5.08 6.03 9.86
N CYS A 40 4.83 5.79 11.14
CA CYS A 40 5.47 6.52 12.25
C CYS A 40 6.85 5.96 12.66
N GLY A 41 7.49 5.13 11.82
CA GLY A 41 8.71 4.41 12.18
C GLY A 41 8.46 3.29 13.20
N LYS A 42 9.52 2.57 13.57
CA LYS A 42 9.47 1.50 14.58
C LYS A 42 9.93 2.04 15.94
N LYS A 43 9.25 1.65 17.03
CA LYS A 43 9.87 1.62 18.37
C LYS A 43 10.81 0.41 18.43
N ASN A 44 11.82 0.44 19.30
CA ASN A 44 12.98 -0.47 19.32
C ASN A 44 12.71 -1.99 19.52
N GLU A 45 11.50 -2.48 19.30
CA GLU A 45 11.08 -3.86 19.49
C GLU A 45 10.86 -4.57 18.16
N GLY A 46 11.81 -5.45 17.80
CA GLY A 46 11.65 -6.45 16.74
C GLY A 46 11.68 -5.94 15.29
N LYS A 47 12.48 -6.58 14.44
CA LYS A 47 12.42 -6.35 13.00
C LYS A 47 11.14 -6.98 12.43
N GLU A 48 10.01 -6.28 12.45
CA GLU A 48 8.86 -6.72 11.67
C GLU A 48 9.26 -6.73 10.18
N GLN A 49 9.20 -7.91 9.57
CA GLN A 49 9.53 -8.11 8.17
C GLN A 49 8.30 -7.87 7.29
N ASN A 50 8.55 -7.48 6.03
CA ASN A 50 7.54 -7.31 4.99
C ASN A 50 6.44 -6.28 5.32
N VAL A 51 6.77 -5.23 6.08
CA VAL A 51 5.83 -4.17 6.46
C VAL A 51 5.24 -3.49 5.22
N GLY A 52 6.07 -3.16 4.23
CA GLY A 52 5.63 -2.60 2.95
C GLY A 52 4.62 -3.51 2.21
N PRO A 53 5.00 -4.73 1.79
CA PRO A 53 4.08 -5.65 1.12
C PRO A 53 2.75 -5.88 1.87
N LYS A 54 2.80 -6.01 3.19
CA LYS A 54 1.59 -6.15 4.03
C LYS A 54 0.70 -4.92 3.97
N ALA A 55 1.27 -3.72 3.99
CA ALA A 55 0.53 -2.48 3.87
C ALA A 55 -0.22 -2.41 2.53
N VAL A 56 0.43 -2.78 1.42
CA VAL A 56 -0.21 -2.84 0.09
C VAL A 56 -1.47 -3.72 0.12
N VAL A 57 -1.35 -4.96 0.59
CA VAL A 57 -2.49 -5.90 0.64
C VAL A 57 -3.61 -5.36 1.52
N ARG A 58 -3.30 -4.84 2.71
CA ARG A 58 -4.27 -4.24 3.63
C ARG A 58 -5.01 -3.09 2.98
N ASN A 59 -4.29 -2.19 2.33
CA ASN A 59 -4.83 -0.95 1.77
C ASN A 59 -5.72 -1.25 0.57
N ILE A 60 -5.29 -2.17 -0.30
CA ILE A 60 -6.09 -2.66 -1.42
C ILE A 60 -7.38 -3.34 -0.96
N THR A 61 -7.29 -4.23 0.03
CA THR A 61 -8.47 -4.94 0.54
C THR A 61 -9.48 -3.97 1.11
N LYS A 62 -9.01 -2.93 1.82
CA LYS A 62 -9.88 -1.90 2.39
C LYS A 62 -10.53 -1.04 1.31
N VAL A 63 -9.75 -0.57 0.34
CA VAL A 63 -10.25 0.40 -0.65
C VAL A 63 -11.10 -0.22 -1.75
N LEU A 64 -10.84 -1.50 -2.09
CA LEU A 64 -11.62 -2.23 -3.09
C LEU A 64 -12.83 -2.97 -2.51
N ARG A 65 -13.11 -2.83 -1.21
CA ARG A 65 -14.29 -3.43 -0.59
C ARG A 65 -15.55 -2.87 -1.26
N GLY A 66 -16.33 -3.75 -1.89
CA GLY A 66 -17.53 -3.37 -2.64
C GLY A 66 -17.26 -2.77 -4.03
N GLN A 67 -16.01 -2.82 -4.52
CA GLN A 67 -15.63 -2.42 -5.87
C GLN A 67 -15.20 -3.64 -6.70
N PRO A 68 -15.31 -3.58 -8.04
CA PRO A 68 -14.83 -4.66 -8.89
C PRO A 68 -13.30 -4.82 -8.79
N TYR A 69 -12.87 -6.09 -8.75
CA TYR A 69 -11.47 -6.49 -8.85
C TYR A 69 -11.14 -6.69 -10.33
N LYS A 70 -10.13 -5.94 -10.82
CA LYS A 70 -9.47 -5.96 -12.15
C LYS A 70 -8.69 -4.66 -12.30
N ARG A 71 -7.62 -4.50 -11.51
CA ARG A 71 -6.81 -3.27 -11.47
C ARG A 71 -5.33 -3.60 -11.56
N LEU A 72 -4.58 -2.67 -12.12
CA LEU A 72 -3.12 -2.68 -12.11
C LEU A 72 -2.62 -2.03 -10.83
N ILE A 73 -1.82 -2.77 -10.07
CA ILE A 73 -1.12 -2.30 -8.88
C ILE A 73 0.33 -2.04 -9.28
N ILE A 74 0.80 -0.82 -9.06
CA ILE A 74 2.19 -0.42 -9.33
C ILE A 74 2.86 -0.15 -8.00
N THR A 75 3.99 -0.80 -7.74
CA THR A 75 4.76 -0.57 -6.51
C THR A 75 6.25 -0.38 -6.80
N ASP A 76 6.90 0.41 -5.95
CA ASP A 76 8.36 0.59 -5.99
C ASP A 76 9.11 -0.62 -5.37
N ASN A 77 10.44 -0.53 -5.29
CA ASN A 77 11.27 -1.62 -4.80
C ASN A 77 11.18 -1.91 -3.29
N TYR A 78 10.64 -0.99 -2.50
CA TYR A 78 10.45 -1.19 -1.07
C TYR A 78 9.28 -2.13 -0.82
N TYR A 79 8.19 -1.93 -1.57
CA TYR A 79 6.95 -2.69 -1.46
C TYR A 79 6.98 -4.05 -2.19
N SER A 80 7.82 -4.23 -3.21
CA SER A 80 7.73 -5.34 -4.20
C SER A 80 8.32 -6.70 -3.80
N THR A 81 7.53 -7.73 -3.47
CA THR A 81 8.02 -9.15 -3.37
C THR A 81 7.36 -10.05 -4.42
N ILE A 82 7.96 -11.22 -4.69
CA ILE A 82 7.32 -12.28 -5.49
C ILE A 82 6.05 -12.77 -4.78
N GLN A 83 6.12 -13.00 -3.46
CA GLN A 83 4.96 -13.37 -2.64
C GLN A 83 3.80 -12.36 -2.73
N LEU A 84 4.11 -11.06 -2.77
CA LEU A 84 3.10 -10.02 -2.97
C LEU A 84 2.44 -10.16 -4.35
N SER A 85 3.24 -10.39 -5.38
CA SER A 85 2.74 -10.56 -6.76
C SER A 85 1.78 -11.74 -6.88
N ILE A 86 2.15 -12.90 -6.29
CA ILE A 86 1.29 -14.09 -6.24
C ILE A 86 -0.01 -13.78 -5.48
N LYS A 87 0.10 -13.09 -4.33
CA LYS A 87 -1.07 -12.75 -3.53
C LYS A 87 -2.03 -11.80 -4.26
N LEU A 88 -1.51 -10.78 -4.93
CA LEU A 88 -2.31 -9.84 -5.72
C LEU A 88 -2.96 -10.55 -6.92
N PHE A 89 -2.25 -11.46 -7.58
CA PHE A 89 -2.80 -12.28 -8.65
C PHE A 89 -3.98 -13.14 -8.17
N ASN A 90 -3.85 -13.82 -7.03
CA ASN A 90 -4.92 -14.61 -6.43
C ASN A 90 -6.14 -13.74 -6.02
N MET A 91 -5.94 -12.44 -5.80
CA MET A 91 -7.02 -11.47 -5.56
C MET A 91 -7.64 -10.93 -6.86
N GLY A 92 -7.22 -11.40 -8.04
CA GLY A 92 -7.72 -10.92 -9.34
C GLY A 92 -7.14 -9.56 -9.75
N LEU A 93 -5.94 -9.22 -9.28
CA LEU A 93 -5.24 -7.96 -9.56
C LEU A 93 -3.97 -8.21 -10.36
N TYR A 94 -3.61 -7.25 -11.21
CA TYR A 94 -2.34 -7.26 -11.93
C TYR A 94 -1.30 -6.48 -11.13
N HIS A 95 -0.03 -6.90 -11.20
CA HIS A 95 1.04 -6.27 -10.43
C HIS A 95 2.25 -5.97 -11.31
N VAL A 96 2.73 -4.72 -11.25
CA VAL A 96 3.98 -4.27 -11.86
C VAL A 96 4.83 -3.64 -10.77
N ALA A 97 6.10 -4.02 -10.74
CA ALA A 97 6.95 -3.77 -9.59
C ALA A 97 8.42 -3.77 -10.01
N THR A 98 9.22 -2.90 -9.39
CA THR A 98 10.68 -3.00 -9.46
C THR A 98 11.19 -3.89 -8.33
N VAL A 99 12.04 -4.87 -8.60
CA VAL A 99 12.55 -5.79 -7.56
C VAL A 99 14.02 -5.49 -7.25
N ARG A 100 14.39 -5.46 -5.96
CA ARG A 100 15.79 -5.34 -5.54
C ARG A 100 16.53 -6.64 -5.85
N LYS A 101 17.73 -6.56 -6.44
CA LYS A 101 18.56 -7.73 -6.81
C LYS A 101 18.83 -8.71 -5.65
N ALA A 102 18.94 -8.22 -4.43
CA ALA A 102 19.27 -9.02 -3.23
C ALA A 102 18.04 -9.53 -2.45
N ARG A 103 16.84 -9.51 -3.05
CA ARG A 103 15.60 -9.98 -2.40
C ARG A 103 15.46 -11.48 -2.61
N LEU A 104 15.44 -12.25 -1.52
CA LEU A 104 15.05 -13.66 -1.57
C LEU A 104 13.57 -13.73 -1.99
N GLY A 105 13.29 -14.55 -3.01
CA GLY A 105 11.98 -14.71 -3.63
C GLY A 105 10.91 -15.25 -2.69
#